data_AF-A0A2T2NAM3-F1
#
_entry.id   AF-A0A2T2NAM3-F1
#
_cell.length_a   1.000
_cell.length_b   1.000
_cell.length_c   1.000
_cell.angle_alpha   90.00
_cell.angle_beta   90.00
_cell.angle_gamma   90.00
#
_symmetry.space_group_name_H-M   'P 1'
#
loop_
_entity.id
_entity.type
_entity.pdbx_description
1 polymer ?
#
loop_
_entity_poly.entity_id
_entity_poly.type
_entity_poly.pdbx_seq_one_letter_code
_entity_poly.pdbx_strand_id
1 'polypeptide(L)'
;MDETSCSLIQYENADISCYAPTSSSDDQCIQTDISITSTRPLVDSSYLPSLDHATTAAQEFPELPVHSDVTLQLWSDPWHQAREYRKKVYEPPYVEPSSDSTIFEVEQDAEFWVRQLVLAMMNTEDVKDTEGSRAKKMFLPGSCDPLLIECTSREIFLALLDQCKHGFRSPAQYNKALKPTRGLEKDKSATCEERLGNIIRVLNSNKRVCKDVLYEDWKIRLLVNHPLACDKEKDSQKGSNDQRRRRQQLEREKLKKTEEQLRMYRMADGQAMVTGDGGRSNAGAGYGFQTDGTLTEARVGQACASPQLQPAIRSGNTAS
;
A
#
# COMPACT_ATOMS: atom_id res chain seq x y z
N MET A 1 11.29 8.73 55.21
CA MET A 1 12.63 8.39 54.72
C MET A 1 12.57 6.92 54.35
N ASP A 2 11.97 6.61 53.21
CA ASP A 2 11.87 5.25 52.71
C ASP A 2 12.63 5.20 51.39
N GLU A 3 13.80 4.55 51.45
CA GLU A 3 14.72 4.36 50.34
C GLU A 3 14.11 3.37 49.35
N THR A 4 13.78 3.87 48.16
CA THR A 4 13.35 3.05 47.03
C THR A 4 14.60 2.48 46.37
N SER A 5 14.88 1.21 46.66
CA SER A 5 15.88 0.39 45.98
C SER A 5 15.49 0.25 44.50
N CYS A 6 16.14 1.02 43.64
CA CYS A 6 16.00 0.95 42.19
C CYS A 6 17.00 -0.11 41.69
N SER A 7 16.50 -1.29 41.34
CA SER A 7 17.29 -2.38 40.78
C SER A 7 17.83 -1.98 39.42
N LEU A 8 19.15 -1.76 39.37
CA LEU A 8 19.95 -1.56 38.18
C LEU A 8 19.86 -2.82 37.30
N ILE A 9 19.13 -2.75 36.17
CA ILE A 9 19.19 -3.78 35.13
C ILE A 9 20.54 -3.61 34.43
N GLN A 10 21.51 -4.43 34.82
CA GLN A 10 22.74 -4.60 34.05
C GLN A 10 22.38 -5.35 32.77
N TYR A 11 22.39 -4.65 31.64
CA TYR A 11 22.47 -5.30 30.34
C TYR A 11 23.87 -5.88 30.21
N GLU A 12 24.00 -7.18 30.46
CA GLU A 12 25.18 -7.95 30.07
C GLU A 12 25.33 -7.84 28.55
N ASN A 13 26.49 -7.34 28.12
CA ASN A 13 26.91 -7.39 26.74
C ASN A 13 26.94 -8.85 26.30
N ALA A 14 25.98 -9.26 25.48
CA ALA A 14 26.07 -10.50 24.75
C ALA A 14 27.23 -10.36 23.74
N ASP A 15 28.38 -10.91 24.11
CA ASP A 15 29.47 -11.20 23.21
C ASP A 15 28.93 -12.00 22.03
N ILE A 16 28.81 -11.34 20.88
CA ILE A 16 28.65 -12.00 19.59
C ILE A 16 29.99 -12.66 19.28
N SER A 17 30.17 -13.84 19.87
CA SER A 17 31.22 -14.79 19.58
C SER A 17 31.08 -15.23 18.12
N CYS A 18 32.01 -14.77 17.31
CA CYS A 18 32.23 -15.19 15.95
C CYS A 18 32.51 -16.71 15.95
N TYR A 19 31.54 -17.51 15.52
CA TYR A 19 31.81 -18.90 15.15
C TYR A 19 32.79 -18.91 13.97
N ALA A 20 34.03 -19.28 14.25
CA ALA A 20 35.00 -19.69 13.25
C ALA A 20 34.58 -21.06 12.68
N PRO A 21 34.47 -21.22 11.36
CA PRO A 21 34.36 -22.55 10.76
C PRO A 21 35.72 -23.24 10.80
N THR A 22 35.77 -24.42 11.40
CA THR A 22 36.92 -25.31 11.33
C THR A 22 37.08 -25.88 9.92
N SER A 23 38.30 -25.77 9.44
CA SER A 23 38.85 -26.26 8.19
C SER A 23 38.61 -27.75 7.94
N SER A 24 38.18 -28.09 6.73
CA SER A 24 38.42 -29.41 6.13
C SER A 24 38.40 -29.32 4.61
N SER A 25 39.61 -29.42 4.05
CA SER A 25 39.95 -30.13 2.80
C SER A 25 39.65 -29.44 1.47
N ASP A 26 40.78 -29.06 0.84
CA ASP A 26 41.04 -29.01 -0.60
C ASP A 26 40.11 -28.18 -1.48
N ASP A 27 40.47 -26.91 -1.67
CA ASP A 27 40.29 -26.25 -2.95
C ASP A 27 41.46 -25.32 -3.26
N GLN A 28 41.99 -25.48 -4.47
CA GLN A 28 43.20 -24.85 -4.97
C GLN A 28 43.07 -23.33 -5.01
N CYS A 29 44.01 -22.66 -4.36
CA CYS A 29 44.20 -21.22 -4.39
C CYS A 29 44.61 -20.77 -5.80
N ILE A 30 43.65 -20.27 -6.59
CA ILE A 30 43.96 -19.38 -7.70
C ILE A 30 44.10 -17.97 -7.12
N GLN A 31 45.33 -17.53 -6.91
CA GLN A 31 45.64 -16.14 -6.66
C GLN A 31 45.36 -15.35 -7.94
N THR A 32 44.24 -14.62 -7.97
CA THR A 32 44.05 -13.53 -8.93
C THR A 32 44.29 -12.22 -8.20
N ASP A 33 45.46 -11.63 -8.44
CA ASP A 33 45.76 -10.25 -8.15
C ASP A 33 44.81 -9.35 -8.95
N ILE A 34 43.73 -8.89 -8.30
CA ILE A 34 42.84 -7.87 -8.88
C ILE A 34 43.51 -6.51 -8.68
N SER A 35 44.42 -6.21 -9.60
CA SER A 35 44.88 -4.85 -9.84
C SER A 35 43.71 -4.04 -10.40
N ILE A 36 43.12 -3.15 -9.60
CA ILE A 36 42.07 -2.22 -10.08
C ILE A 36 42.76 -1.13 -10.91
N THR A 37 43.15 -1.47 -12.13
CA THR A 37 43.42 -0.48 -13.16
C THR A 37 42.10 0.11 -13.61
N SER A 38 41.87 1.37 -13.27
CA SER A 38 40.79 2.22 -13.79
C SER A 38 41.01 2.48 -15.29
N THR A 39 40.76 1.46 -16.09
CA THR A 39 40.56 1.61 -17.54
C THR A 39 39.14 2.12 -17.74
N ARG A 40 38.98 3.44 -17.78
CA ARG A 40 37.80 4.05 -18.42
C ARG A 40 37.70 3.44 -19.82
N PRO A 41 36.60 2.76 -20.17
CA PRO A 41 36.40 2.35 -21.55
C PRO A 41 36.43 3.63 -22.39
N LEU A 42 37.40 3.71 -23.31
CA LEU A 42 37.36 4.61 -24.45
C LEU A 42 36.08 4.22 -25.21
N VAL A 43 34.99 4.90 -24.87
CA VAL A 43 33.74 4.81 -25.61
C VAL A 43 34.08 5.36 -26.98
N ASP A 44 34.10 4.46 -27.95
CA ASP A 44 34.37 4.78 -29.35
C ASP A 44 33.34 5.84 -29.79
N SER A 45 33.83 7.07 -29.96
CA SER A 45 33.05 8.27 -30.28
C SER A 45 32.47 8.24 -31.70
N SER A 46 32.51 7.09 -32.37
CA SER A 46 32.09 6.89 -33.75
C SER A 46 30.63 6.46 -33.92
N TYR A 47 29.89 6.25 -32.81
CA TYR A 47 28.45 5.91 -32.83
C TYR A 47 27.58 6.99 -32.18
N LEU A 48 27.87 8.27 -32.44
CA LEU A 48 26.82 9.29 -32.37
C LEU A 48 26.02 9.18 -33.68
N PRO A 49 24.77 8.69 -33.67
CA PRO A 49 23.94 8.75 -34.86
C PRO A 49 23.89 10.21 -35.32
N SER A 50 24.29 10.44 -36.57
CA SER A 50 24.27 11.76 -37.19
C SER A 50 22.88 12.35 -36.97
N LEU A 51 22.86 13.51 -36.31
CA LEU A 51 21.68 14.24 -35.87
C LEU A 51 21.10 15.05 -37.04
N ASP A 52 21.20 14.47 -38.23
CA ASP A 52 20.83 15.10 -39.48
C ASP A 52 19.50 14.47 -39.87
N HIS A 53 18.43 15.26 -39.75
CA HIS A 53 17.06 14.95 -40.20
C HIS A 53 16.09 14.36 -39.16
N ALA A 54 16.18 14.78 -37.89
CA ALA A 54 14.97 14.87 -37.08
C ALA A 54 14.13 16.06 -37.59
N THR A 55 13.42 15.83 -38.71
CA THR A 55 12.34 16.70 -39.17
C THR A 55 11.43 16.95 -37.99
N THR A 56 11.56 18.14 -37.42
CA THR A 56 10.80 18.61 -36.28
C THR A 56 9.38 18.80 -36.79
N ALA A 57 8.63 17.70 -36.90
CA ALA A 57 7.19 17.77 -36.99
C ALA A 57 6.78 18.51 -35.72
N ALA A 58 6.37 19.78 -35.88
CA ALA A 58 5.79 20.57 -34.83
C ALA A 58 4.60 19.76 -34.32
N GLN A 59 4.84 18.99 -33.25
CA GLN A 59 3.80 18.24 -32.57
C GLN A 59 2.99 19.33 -31.86
N GLU A 60 1.98 19.82 -32.57
CA GLU A 60 0.97 20.73 -32.02
C GLU A 60 0.44 20.05 -30.76
N PHE A 61 0.87 20.56 -29.60
CA PHE A 61 0.27 20.16 -28.35
C PHE A 61 -1.20 20.53 -28.46
N PRO A 62 -2.12 19.55 -28.36
CA PRO A 62 -3.54 19.85 -28.47
C PRO A 62 -3.86 20.95 -27.46
N GLU A 63 -4.38 22.08 -27.96
CA GLU A 63 -4.78 23.20 -27.13
C GLU A 63 -5.74 22.67 -26.06
N LEU A 64 -5.25 22.60 -24.82
CA LEU A 64 -6.09 22.17 -23.72
C LEU A 64 -7.21 23.21 -23.59
N PRO A 65 -8.48 22.77 -23.47
CA PRO A 65 -9.60 23.69 -23.37
C PRO A 65 -9.35 24.68 -22.24
N VAL A 66 -9.25 25.95 -22.62
CA VAL A 66 -8.99 27.05 -21.70
C VAL A 66 -10.26 27.26 -20.88
N HIS A 67 -10.32 26.61 -19.71
CA HIS A 67 -11.35 26.91 -18.72
C HIS A 67 -11.08 28.31 -18.17
N SER A 68 -11.80 29.31 -18.70
CA SER A 68 -11.65 30.74 -18.41
C SER A 68 -11.90 31.14 -16.95
N ASP A 69 -12.36 30.22 -16.11
CA ASP A 69 -12.88 30.55 -14.78
C ASP A 69 -11.89 30.26 -13.64
N VAL A 70 -10.66 29.84 -13.96
CA VAL A 70 -9.60 29.71 -12.95
C VAL A 70 -8.91 31.07 -12.76
N THR A 71 -9.51 31.92 -11.93
CA THR A 71 -8.84 33.14 -11.47
C THR A 71 -7.67 32.74 -10.56
N LEU A 72 -6.49 32.59 -11.16
CA LEU A 72 -5.24 32.44 -10.40
C LEU A 72 -5.08 33.69 -9.54
N GLN A 73 -5.13 33.52 -8.22
CA GLN A 73 -4.84 34.63 -7.32
C GLN A 73 -3.43 35.14 -7.62
N LEU A 74 -3.31 36.42 -8.02
CA LEU A 74 -2.03 37.07 -8.22
C LEU A 74 -1.37 37.26 -6.85
N TRP A 75 -0.53 36.31 -6.48
CA TRP A 75 0.29 36.35 -5.28
C TRP A 75 1.61 37.07 -5.58
N SER A 76 2.10 37.89 -4.64
CA SER A 76 3.38 38.61 -4.79
C SER A 76 4.58 37.66 -4.90
N ASP A 77 4.47 36.46 -4.33
CA ASP A 77 5.40 35.34 -4.51
C ASP A 77 4.62 34.01 -4.52
N PRO A 78 4.26 33.50 -5.70
CA PRO A 78 3.45 32.29 -5.81
C PRO A 78 4.13 31.04 -5.24
N TRP A 79 5.45 30.95 -5.32
CA TRP A 79 6.20 29.76 -4.92
C TRP A 79 6.32 29.66 -3.41
N HIS A 80 6.64 30.77 -2.73
CA HIS A 80 6.67 30.79 -1.27
C HIS A 80 5.30 30.46 -0.69
N GLN A 81 4.23 31.08 -1.21
CA GLN A 81 2.87 30.84 -0.72
C GLN A 81 2.40 29.40 -0.98
N ALA A 82 2.73 28.79 -2.12
CA ALA A 82 2.44 27.39 -2.37
C ALA A 82 3.14 26.45 -1.36
N ARG A 83 4.39 26.76 -0.98
CA ARG A 83 5.14 26.00 0.04
C ARG A 83 4.51 26.16 1.41
N GLU A 84 4.20 27.39 1.83
CA GLU A 84 3.56 27.67 3.11
C GLU A 84 2.15 27.06 3.18
N TYR A 85 1.37 27.12 2.10
CA TYR A 85 0.08 26.46 2.01
C TYR A 85 0.19 24.94 2.24
N ARG A 86 1.20 24.29 1.65
CA ARG A 86 1.46 22.85 1.87
C ARG A 86 1.98 22.53 3.28
N LYS A 87 2.55 23.50 3.97
CA LYS A 87 2.97 23.38 5.38
C LYS A 87 1.84 23.75 6.35
N LYS A 88 0.69 24.25 5.89
CA LYS A 88 -0.38 24.68 6.78
C LYS A 88 -0.77 23.55 7.75
N VAL A 89 -0.77 23.87 9.04
CA VAL A 89 -1.34 23.00 10.08
C VAL A 89 -2.86 23.14 10.02
N TYR A 90 -3.56 22.02 9.89
CA TYR A 90 -5.02 21.96 9.86
C TYR A 90 -5.59 21.67 11.24
N GLU A 91 -4.91 20.85 12.03
CA GLU A 91 -5.29 20.53 13.41
C GLU A 91 -4.03 20.65 14.29
N PRO A 92 -4.07 21.43 15.38
CA PRO A 92 -2.96 21.49 16.34
C PRO A 92 -2.75 20.13 17.03
N PRO A 93 -1.58 19.89 17.65
CA PRO A 93 -1.37 18.67 18.42
C PRO A 93 -2.38 18.61 19.57
N TYR A 94 -2.90 17.42 19.85
CA TYR A 94 -3.92 17.26 20.89
C TYR A 94 -3.33 17.30 22.31
N VAL A 95 -2.10 16.81 22.44
CA VAL A 95 -1.27 17.00 23.63
C VAL A 95 -0.42 18.24 23.39
N GLU A 96 -0.43 19.18 24.32
CA GLU A 96 0.36 20.39 24.20
C GLU A 96 1.85 20.02 24.19
N PRO A 97 2.68 20.47 23.21
CA PRO A 97 4.07 20.06 23.11
C PRO A 97 4.90 20.37 24.35
N SER A 98 4.55 21.45 25.08
CA SER A 98 5.21 21.82 26.34
C SER A 98 4.87 20.90 27.51
N SER A 99 3.77 20.15 27.42
CA SER A 99 3.33 19.19 28.44
C SER A 99 3.85 17.77 28.20
N ASP A 100 4.36 17.48 27.01
CA ASP A 100 4.88 16.16 26.63
C ASP A 100 6.41 16.13 26.70
N SER A 101 6.95 15.79 27.88
CA SER A 101 8.40 15.67 28.08
C SER A 101 9.04 14.59 27.21
N THR A 102 8.26 13.59 26.77
CA THR A 102 8.77 12.47 25.96
C THR A 102 9.22 12.91 24.57
N ILE A 103 8.77 14.08 24.07
CA ILE A 103 9.27 14.65 22.81
C ILE A 103 10.78 14.87 22.89
N PHE A 104 11.27 15.43 24.00
CA PHE A 104 12.69 15.72 24.19
C PHE A 104 13.50 14.43 24.34
N GLU A 105 13.01 13.48 25.12
CA GLU A 105 13.66 12.17 25.34
C GLU A 105 13.77 11.39 24.02
N VAL A 106 12.69 11.32 23.25
CA VAL A 106 12.68 10.66 21.93
C VAL A 106 13.63 11.35 20.94
N GLU A 107 13.69 12.68 20.95
CA GLU A 107 14.60 13.45 20.08
C GLU A 107 16.07 13.28 20.48
N GLN A 108 16.37 13.19 21.78
CA GLN A 108 17.73 12.94 22.29
C GLN A 108 18.26 11.58 21.85
N ASP A 109 17.41 10.55 21.86
CA ASP A 109 17.76 9.17 21.51
C ASP A 109 17.37 8.80 20.05
N ALA A 110 17.41 9.76 19.13
CA ALA A 110 16.93 9.60 17.76
C ALA A 110 17.50 8.37 17.03
N GLU A 111 18.82 8.12 17.11
CA GLU A 111 19.46 6.99 16.42
C GLU A 111 19.06 5.63 17.01
N PHE A 112 18.76 5.57 18.31
CA PHE A 112 18.20 4.36 18.91
C PHE A 112 16.82 4.06 18.33
N TRP A 113 15.95 5.07 18.26
CA TRP A 113 14.59 4.91 17.74
C TRP A 113 14.54 4.61 16.24
N VAL A 114 15.40 5.24 15.43
CA VAL A 114 15.54 4.91 14.01
C VAL A 114 15.94 3.45 13.84
N ARG A 115 16.87 2.94 14.65
CA ARG A 115 17.24 1.52 14.64
C ARG A 115 16.05 0.61 14.95
N GLN A 116 15.22 0.97 15.94
CA GLN A 116 14.01 0.20 16.27
C GLN A 116 13.00 0.19 15.10
N LEU A 117 12.84 1.32 14.40
CA LEU A 117 11.98 1.40 13.21
C LEU A 117 12.50 0.51 12.07
N VAL A 118 13.82 0.51 11.82
CA VAL A 118 14.45 -0.37 10.80
C VAL A 118 14.21 -1.83 11.13
N LEU A 119 14.47 -2.24 12.38
CA LEU A 119 14.24 -3.62 12.84
C LEU A 119 12.78 -4.02 12.68
N ALA A 120 11.84 -3.14 13.06
CA ALA A 120 10.41 -3.39 12.91
C ALA A 120 9.99 -3.52 11.43
N MET A 121 10.54 -2.70 10.53
CA MET A 121 10.26 -2.80 9.09
C MET A 121 10.81 -4.10 8.50
N MET A 122 11.99 -4.55 8.94
CA MET A 122 12.64 -5.78 8.48
C MET A 122 12.07 -7.07 9.10
N ASN A 123 11.36 -7.00 10.23
CA ASN A 123 10.80 -8.19 10.85
C ASN A 123 9.83 -8.93 9.90
N THR A 124 10.09 -10.20 9.62
CA THR A 124 9.19 -11.06 8.84
C THR A 124 8.56 -12.19 9.67
N GLU A 125 8.87 -12.24 10.96
CA GLU A 125 8.37 -13.24 11.91
C GLU A 125 7.12 -12.73 12.62
N ASP A 126 6.17 -13.62 12.92
CA ASP A 126 4.90 -13.31 13.59
C ASP A 126 4.09 -12.13 12.98
N VAL A 127 4.20 -11.95 11.67
CA VAL A 127 3.46 -10.94 10.93
C VAL A 127 2.03 -11.42 10.62
N LYS A 128 1.06 -10.49 10.61
CA LYS A 128 -0.36 -10.73 10.30
C LYS A 128 -0.61 -11.12 8.83
N ASP A 129 0.38 -10.86 7.98
CA ASP A 129 0.35 -11.14 6.55
C ASP A 129 0.49 -12.64 6.28
N THR A 130 -0.17 -13.12 5.21
CA THR A 130 -0.03 -14.52 4.81
C THR A 130 1.38 -14.79 4.26
N GLU A 131 1.88 -16.02 4.43
CA GLU A 131 3.24 -16.42 4.04
C GLU A 131 3.57 -16.11 2.57
N GLY A 132 2.59 -16.29 1.68
CA GLY A 132 2.74 -16.01 0.26
C GLY A 132 2.44 -14.56 -0.15
N SER A 133 2.13 -13.66 0.79
CA SER A 133 1.70 -12.30 0.45
C SER A 133 2.83 -11.53 -0.25
N ARG A 134 2.46 -10.76 -1.28
CA ARG A 134 3.43 -9.90 -1.99
C ARG A 134 4.09 -8.90 -1.04
N ALA A 135 3.34 -8.39 -0.06
CA ALA A 135 3.87 -7.45 0.91
C ALA A 135 4.98 -8.09 1.76
N LYS A 136 4.75 -9.27 2.36
CA LYS A 136 5.78 -9.98 3.13
C LYS A 136 7.02 -10.31 2.30
N LYS A 137 6.83 -10.81 1.07
CA LYS A 137 7.92 -11.17 0.16
C LYS A 137 8.88 -10.00 -0.16
N MET A 138 8.38 -8.77 -0.18
CA MET A 138 9.22 -7.59 -0.42
C MET A 138 10.22 -7.33 0.71
N PHE A 139 9.97 -7.83 1.92
CA PHE A 139 10.84 -7.63 3.09
C PHE A 139 11.67 -8.87 3.44
N LEU A 140 11.69 -9.90 2.57
CA LEU A 140 12.62 -11.02 2.75
C LEU A 140 14.07 -10.55 2.57
N PRO A 141 15.04 -11.21 3.22
CA PRO A 141 16.45 -10.89 3.06
C PRO A 141 16.86 -10.81 1.58
N GLY A 142 17.51 -9.70 1.19
CA GLY A 142 17.95 -9.43 -0.18
C GLY A 142 16.89 -8.95 -1.15
N SER A 143 15.61 -8.85 -0.75
CA SER A 143 14.51 -8.39 -1.62
C SER A 143 14.26 -6.88 -1.56
N CYS A 144 14.67 -6.22 -0.47
CA CYS A 144 14.57 -4.79 -0.28
C CYS A 144 15.96 -4.19 -0.12
N ASP A 145 16.15 -2.97 -0.64
CA ASP A 145 17.35 -2.18 -0.39
C ASP A 145 17.39 -1.73 1.10
N PRO A 146 18.41 -2.14 1.89
CA PRO A 146 18.54 -1.73 3.28
C PRO A 146 18.62 -0.21 3.45
N LEU A 147 19.25 0.50 2.51
CA LEU A 147 19.39 1.95 2.57
C LEU A 147 18.03 2.63 2.44
N LEU A 148 17.17 2.13 1.54
CA LEU A 148 15.80 2.63 1.40
C LEU A 148 15.00 2.45 2.71
N ILE A 149 15.13 1.30 3.38
CA ILE A 149 14.45 1.06 4.67
C ILE A 149 14.93 2.05 5.73
N GLU A 150 16.24 2.29 5.82
CA GLU A 150 16.79 3.27 6.77
C GLU A 150 16.31 4.68 6.46
N CYS A 151 16.37 5.13 5.20
CA CYS A 151 15.86 6.43 4.79
C CYS A 151 14.38 6.59 5.12
N THR A 152 13.54 5.61 4.79
CA THR A 152 12.11 5.65 5.15
C THR A 152 11.90 5.69 6.67
N SER A 153 12.71 4.96 7.45
CA SER A 153 12.63 4.98 8.91
C SER A 153 12.97 6.35 9.49
N ARG A 154 13.98 7.03 8.94
CA ARG A 154 14.33 8.42 9.30
C ARG A 154 13.21 9.40 8.94
N GLU A 155 12.60 9.27 7.76
CA GLU A 155 11.44 10.08 7.36
C GLU A 155 10.22 9.87 8.27
N ILE A 156 9.95 8.63 8.67
CA ILE A 156 8.90 8.33 9.66
C ILE A 156 9.19 9.03 10.99
N PHE A 157 10.44 8.96 11.47
CA PHE A 157 10.85 9.59 12.72
C PHE A 157 10.72 11.13 12.68
N LEU A 158 11.19 11.77 11.60
CA LEU A 158 11.06 13.21 11.41
C LEU A 158 9.58 13.64 11.31
N ALA A 159 8.77 12.87 10.58
CA ALA A 159 7.33 13.13 10.46
C ALA A 159 6.60 12.96 11.81
N LEU A 160 7.03 12.02 12.66
CA LEU A 160 6.51 11.87 14.01
C LEU A 160 6.80 13.11 14.86
N LEU A 161 8.06 13.58 14.90
CA LEU A 161 8.44 14.75 15.68
C LEU A 161 7.70 16.01 15.19
N ASP A 162 7.58 16.18 13.87
CA ASP A 162 6.80 17.29 13.29
C ASP A 162 5.32 17.22 13.72
N GLN A 163 4.74 16.02 13.69
CA GLN A 163 3.35 15.79 14.09
C GLN A 163 3.11 16.09 15.57
N CYS A 164 4.04 15.72 16.46
CA CYS A 164 3.93 15.99 17.90
C CYS A 164 4.16 17.45 18.24
N LYS A 165 5.09 18.14 17.56
CA LYS A 165 5.41 19.56 17.82
C LYS A 165 4.41 20.53 17.19
N HIS A 166 3.94 20.24 15.99
CA HIS A 166 3.15 21.20 15.18
C HIS A 166 1.73 20.74 14.88
N GLY A 167 1.41 19.46 15.07
CA GLY A 167 0.09 18.91 14.75
C GLY A 167 -0.03 18.39 13.32
N PHE A 168 -1.28 18.17 12.88
CA PHE A 168 -1.60 17.50 11.63
C PHE A 168 -1.74 18.49 10.46
N ARG A 169 -0.97 18.27 9.39
CA ARG A 169 -0.89 19.15 8.20
C ARG A 169 -1.72 18.68 6.98
N SER A 170 -2.71 17.81 7.17
CA SER A 170 -3.58 17.36 6.07
C SER A 170 -5.06 17.67 6.34
N PRO A 171 -5.92 17.66 5.31
CA PRO A 171 -7.35 17.89 5.50
C PRO A 171 -7.97 16.96 6.56
N ALA A 172 -8.83 17.50 7.41
CA ALA A 172 -9.42 16.81 8.57
C ALA A 172 -10.13 15.48 8.20
N GLN A 173 -10.66 15.35 6.99
CA GLN A 173 -11.29 14.11 6.51
C GLN A 173 -10.34 12.90 6.49
N TYR A 174 -9.03 13.14 6.38
CA TYR A 174 -7.99 12.10 6.45
C TYR A 174 -7.54 11.82 7.89
N ASN A 175 -7.91 12.67 8.85
CA ASN A 175 -7.57 12.45 10.25
C ASN A 175 -8.52 11.43 10.89
N LYS A 176 -8.14 10.14 10.82
CA LYS A 176 -8.95 9.05 11.39
C LYS A 176 -8.96 9.04 12.92
N ALA A 177 -8.01 9.72 13.58
CA ALA A 177 -7.96 9.81 15.05
C ALA A 177 -9.15 10.62 15.63
N LEU A 178 -9.75 11.51 14.84
CA LEU A 178 -10.89 12.33 15.28
C LEU A 178 -12.22 11.56 15.31
N LYS A 179 -12.27 10.29 14.90
CA LYS A 179 -13.51 9.51 14.82
C LYS A 179 -13.69 8.64 16.08
N PRO A 180 -14.46 9.09 17.11
CA PRO A 180 -14.57 8.40 18.40
C PRO A 180 -15.20 7.00 18.29
N THR A 181 -16.08 6.81 17.31
CA THR A 181 -16.85 5.56 17.12
C THR A 181 -15.99 4.33 16.81
N ARG A 182 -14.70 4.49 16.55
CA ARG A 182 -13.81 3.37 16.17
C ARG A 182 -12.89 2.88 17.28
N GLY A 183 -12.97 3.48 18.49
CA GLY A 183 -12.07 3.14 19.61
C GLY A 183 -10.62 3.53 19.34
N LEU A 184 -10.41 4.58 18.54
CA LEU A 184 -9.11 5.07 18.10
C LEU A 184 -8.62 6.26 18.94
N GLU A 185 -9.24 6.53 20.09
CA GLU A 185 -8.89 7.67 20.92
C GLU A 185 -7.45 7.60 21.45
N LYS A 186 -6.91 6.38 21.57
CA LYS A 186 -5.50 6.16 21.93
C LYS A 186 -4.53 6.79 20.92
N ASP A 187 -4.87 6.83 19.62
CA ASP A 187 -4.04 7.53 18.63
C ASP A 187 -4.07 9.05 18.82
N LYS A 188 -5.16 9.57 19.41
CA LYS A 188 -5.37 11.00 19.58
C LYS A 188 -4.64 11.55 20.81
N SER A 189 -4.73 10.85 21.94
CA SER A 189 -4.18 11.28 23.23
C SER A 189 -2.79 10.73 23.55
N ALA A 190 -2.18 9.96 22.64
CA ALA A 190 -0.86 9.40 22.86
C ALA A 190 0.23 10.48 22.95
N THR A 191 1.14 10.32 23.91
CA THR A 191 2.42 11.05 23.95
C THR A 191 3.30 10.69 22.75
N CYS A 192 4.38 11.42 22.54
CA CYS A 192 5.33 11.16 21.47
C CYS A 192 5.91 9.74 21.53
N GLU A 193 6.35 9.30 22.71
CA GLU A 193 6.88 7.94 22.91
C GLU A 193 5.80 6.86 22.71
N GLU A 194 4.61 7.03 23.29
CA GLU A 194 3.51 6.07 23.12
C GLU A 194 3.12 5.91 21.64
N ARG A 195 3.08 7.03 20.92
CA ARG A 195 2.80 7.06 19.48
C ARG A 195 3.89 6.35 18.68
N LEU A 196 5.17 6.57 19.02
CA LEU A 196 6.30 5.85 18.43
C LEU A 196 6.21 4.35 18.67
N GLY A 197 5.92 3.93 19.91
CA GLY A 197 5.71 2.52 20.25
C GLY A 197 4.56 1.89 19.45
N ASN A 198 3.46 2.63 19.25
CA ASN A 198 2.36 2.19 18.39
C ASN A 198 2.80 2.05 16.93
N ILE A 199 3.59 2.98 16.38
CA ILE A 199 4.13 2.91 15.02
C ILE A 199 5.01 1.66 14.86
N ILE A 200 5.96 1.45 15.79
CA ILE A 200 6.86 0.29 15.80
C ILE A 200 6.04 -1.01 15.80
N ARG A 201 5.04 -1.13 16.68
CA ARG A 201 4.18 -2.33 16.73
C ARG A 201 3.46 -2.60 15.41
N VAL A 202 2.97 -1.55 14.74
CA VAL A 202 2.26 -1.68 13.47
C VAL A 202 3.21 -2.10 12.34
N LEU A 203 4.38 -1.46 12.24
CA LEU A 203 5.40 -1.84 11.25
C LEU A 203 5.94 -3.25 11.50
N ASN A 204 6.09 -3.64 12.77
CA ASN A 204 6.58 -4.96 13.15
C ASN A 204 5.65 -6.08 12.71
N SER A 205 4.33 -5.87 12.80
CA SER A 205 3.33 -6.92 12.60
C SER A 205 2.61 -6.88 11.25
N ASN A 206 2.70 -5.79 10.47
CA ASN A 206 1.88 -5.61 9.26
C ASN A 206 2.70 -5.07 8.07
N LYS A 207 3.25 -5.96 7.25
CA LYS A 207 4.09 -5.63 6.08
C LYS A 207 3.32 -4.90 4.98
N ARG A 208 1.98 -4.97 4.96
CA ARG A 208 1.16 -4.12 4.07
C ARG A 208 1.28 -2.65 4.42
N VAL A 209 1.46 -2.30 5.70
CA VAL A 209 1.71 -0.92 6.12
C VAL A 209 3.13 -0.52 5.76
N CYS A 210 4.12 -1.38 6.01
CA CYS A 210 5.52 -1.13 5.60
C CYS A 210 5.62 -0.84 4.10
N LYS A 211 4.93 -1.62 3.25
CA LYS A 211 4.89 -1.39 1.81
C LYS A 211 4.30 -0.03 1.44
N ASP A 212 3.19 0.37 2.07
CA ASP A 212 2.54 1.65 1.79
C ASP A 212 3.50 2.83 2.10
N VAL A 213 4.22 2.79 3.24
CA VAL A 213 5.12 3.89 3.63
C VAL A 213 6.45 3.89 2.89
N LEU A 214 6.88 2.76 2.32
CA LEU A 214 8.13 2.65 1.57
C LEU A 214 8.13 3.47 0.26
N TYR A 215 6.96 3.71 -0.34
CA TYR A 215 6.84 4.37 -1.65
C TYR A 215 5.93 5.59 -1.67
N GLU A 216 5.21 5.88 -0.58
CA GLU A 216 4.22 6.94 -0.54
C GLU A 216 4.38 7.82 0.70
N ASP A 217 5.07 8.96 0.60
CA ASP A 217 5.34 9.86 1.72
C ASP A 217 4.06 10.34 2.45
N TRP A 218 2.96 10.51 1.71
CA TRP A 218 1.70 10.89 2.33
C TRP A 218 1.16 9.80 3.26
N LYS A 219 1.50 8.52 3.04
CA LYS A 219 1.17 7.41 3.94
C LYS A 219 1.98 7.47 5.23
N ILE A 220 3.23 7.94 5.18
CA ILE A 220 4.03 8.20 6.38
C ILE A 220 3.27 9.17 7.30
N ARG A 221 2.78 10.29 6.74
CA ARG A 221 2.01 11.29 7.50
C ARG A 221 0.74 10.72 8.13
N LEU A 222 0.06 9.80 7.45
CA LEU A 222 -1.11 9.12 8.02
C LEU A 222 -0.72 8.13 9.11
N LEU A 223 0.35 7.36 8.90
CA LEU A 223 0.86 6.39 9.88
C LEU A 223 1.24 7.08 11.19
N VAL A 224 1.98 8.19 11.14
CA VAL A 224 2.40 8.88 12.37
C VAL A 224 1.23 9.55 13.08
N ASN A 225 0.21 10.02 12.36
CA ASN A 225 -0.97 10.64 12.96
C ASN A 225 -1.92 9.61 13.61
N HIS A 226 -2.08 8.42 13.03
CA HIS A 226 -3.01 7.40 13.56
C HIS A 226 -2.56 5.96 13.26
N PRO A 227 -1.51 5.47 13.95
CA PRO A 227 -0.94 4.15 13.67
C PRO A 227 -1.95 3.01 13.87
N LEU A 228 -2.74 3.03 14.95
CA LEU A 228 -3.72 1.97 15.22
C LEU A 228 -4.84 1.96 14.19
N ALA A 229 -5.25 3.13 13.71
CA ALA A 229 -6.24 3.24 12.65
C ALA A 229 -5.73 2.70 11.31
N CYS A 230 -4.45 2.91 10.99
CA CYS A 230 -3.80 2.33 9.81
C CYS A 230 -3.81 0.81 9.84
N ASP A 231 -3.46 0.22 10.99
CA ASP A 231 -3.44 -1.24 11.17
C ASP A 231 -4.84 -1.86 11.06
N LYS A 232 -5.81 -1.30 11.79
CA LYS A 232 -7.22 -1.75 11.76
C LYS A 232 -7.85 -1.65 10.37
N GLU A 233 -7.49 -0.62 9.60
CA GLU A 233 -7.93 -0.46 8.22
C GLU A 233 -7.42 -1.62 7.33
N LYS A 234 -6.14 -1.99 7.46
CA LYS A 234 -5.58 -3.12 6.72
C LYS A 234 -6.23 -4.44 7.12
N ASP A 235 -6.55 -4.62 8.40
CA ASP A 235 -7.24 -5.84 8.86
C ASP A 235 -8.67 -5.94 8.30
N SER A 236 -9.38 -4.81 8.25
CA SER A 236 -10.73 -4.74 7.64
C SER A 236 -10.68 -5.04 6.13
N GLN A 237 -9.67 -4.53 5.42
CA GLN A 237 -9.47 -4.79 3.99
C GLN A 237 -9.13 -6.26 3.69
N LYS A 238 -8.45 -6.96 4.62
CA LYS A 238 -8.15 -8.40 4.47
C LYS A 238 -9.44 -9.21 4.32
N GLY A 239 -10.39 -9.04 5.23
CA GLY A 239 -11.66 -9.76 5.21
C GLY A 239 -12.47 -9.52 3.94
N SER A 240 -12.57 -8.26 3.50
CA SER A 240 -13.28 -7.89 2.26
C SER A 240 -12.62 -8.50 1.01
N ASN A 241 -11.29 -8.43 0.92
CA ASN A 241 -10.55 -9.01 -0.21
C ASN A 241 -10.63 -10.53 -0.25
N ASP A 242 -10.59 -11.19 0.91
CA ASP A 242 -10.72 -12.66 1.00
C ASP A 242 -12.12 -13.11 0.58
N GLN A 243 -13.17 -12.40 1.00
CA GLN A 243 -14.54 -12.67 0.56
C GLN A 243 -14.69 -12.48 -0.96
N ARG A 244 -14.13 -11.40 -1.51
CA ARG A 244 -14.12 -11.14 -2.96
C ARG A 244 -13.40 -12.25 -3.71
N ARG A 245 -12.23 -12.70 -3.22
CA ARG A 245 -11.46 -13.79 -3.84
C ARG A 245 -12.23 -15.10 -3.86
N ARG A 246 -12.87 -15.48 -2.75
CA ARG A 246 -13.71 -16.69 -2.68
C ARG A 246 -14.86 -16.63 -3.67
N ARG A 247 -15.54 -15.47 -3.77
CA ARG A 247 -16.62 -15.27 -4.75
C ARG A 247 -16.14 -15.50 -6.19
N GLN A 248 -14.99 -14.91 -6.54
CA GLN A 248 -14.41 -15.07 -7.88
C GLN A 248 -13.99 -16.51 -8.18
N GLN A 249 -13.48 -17.25 -7.18
CA GLN A 249 -13.15 -18.67 -7.34
C GLN A 249 -14.40 -19.51 -7.61
N LEU A 250 -15.46 -19.31 -6.84
CA LEU A 250 -16.74 -20.00 -7.05
C LEU A 250 -17.35 -19.68 -8.42
N GLU A 251 -17.28 -18.42 -8.87
CA GLU A 251 -17.73 -18.03 -10.21
C GLU A 251 -16.92 -18.72 -11.31
N ARG A 252 -15.59 -18.79 -11.18
CA ARG A 252 -14.72 -19.50 -12.13
C ARG A 252 -15.01 -21.00 -12.18
N GLU A 253 -15.26 -21.63 -11.05
CA GLU A 253 -15.63 -23.05 -10.99
C GLU A 253 -16.99 -23.31 -11.64
N LYS A 254 -17.97 -22.41 -11.43
CA LYS A 254 -19.27 -22.50 -12.10
C LYS A 254 -19.11 -22.38 -13.62
N LEU A 255 -18.35 -21.39 -14.09
CA LEU A 255 -18.07 -21.20 -15.52
C LEU A 255 -17.39 -22.45 -16.11
N LYS A 256 -16.39 -23.01 -15.43
CA LYS A 256 -15.71 -24.24 -15.87
C LYS A 256 -16.68 -25.44 -15.98
N LYS A 257 -17.58 -25.60 -15.01
CA LYS A 257 -18.60 -26.67 -15.05
C LYS A 257 -19.59 -26.47 -16.20
N THR A 258 -20.04 -25.23 -16.44
CA THR A 258 -20.92 -24.92 -17.56
C THR A 258 -20.24 -25.14 -18.91
N GLU A 259 -18.97 -24.76 -19.03
CA GLU A 259 -18.17 -25.01 -20.24
C GLU A 259 -18.01 -26.51 -20.51
N GLU A 260 -17.73 -27.31 -19.48
CA GLU A 260 -17.63 -28.76 -19.58
C GLU A 260 -18.97 -29.39 -19.98
N GLN A 261 -20.08 -28.95 -19.37
CA GLN A 261 -21.43 -29.40 -19.76
C GLN A 261 -21.72 -29.08 -21.23
N LEU A 262 -21.46 -27.86 -21.68
CA LEU A 262 -21.65 -27.46 -23.08
C LEU A 262 -20.76 -28.27 -24.03
N ARG A 263 -19.53 -28.60 -23.60
CA ARG A 263 -18.63 -29.46 -24.36
C ARG A 263 -19.19 -30.88 -24.52
N MET A 264 -19.75 -31.45 -23.45
CA MET A 264 -20.39 -32.77 -23.48
C MET A 264 -21.61 -32.78 -24.41
N TYR A 265 -22.46 -31.75 -24.38
CA TYR A 265 -23.60 -31.62 -25.30
C TYR A 265 -23.16 -31.56 -26.76
N ARG A 266 -22.13 -30.78 -27.10
CA ARG A 266 -21.59 -30.70 -28.48
C ARG A 266 -21.05 -32.04 -28.98
N MET A 267 -20.43 -32.83 -28.10
CA MET A 267 -19.92 -34.16 -28.46
C MET A 267 -21.06 -35.15 -28.71
N ALA A 268 -22.15 -35.08 -27.93
CA ALA A 268 -23.33 -35.93 -28.12
C ALA A 268 -24.07 -35.62 -29.44
N ASP A 269 -24.29 -34.34 -29.75
CA ASP A 269 -24.97 -33.92 -30.98
C ASP A 269 -24.14 -34.26 -32.24
N GLY A 270 -22.81 -34.13 -32.15
CA GLY A 270 -21.90 -34.49 -33.24
C GLY A 270 -21.93 -35.98 -33.61
N GLN A 271 -22.20 -36.88 -32.64
CA GLN A 271 -22.36 -38.31 -32.93
C GLN A 271 -23.71 -38.63 -33.58
N ALA A 272 -24.77 -37.89 -33.27
CA ALA A 272 -26.10 -38.11 -33.84
C ALA A 272 -26.18 -37.78 -35.35
N MET A 273 -25.33 -36.89 -35.86
CA MET A 273 -25.31 -36.55 -37.30
C MET A 273 -24.48 -37.51 -38.17
N VAL A 274 -23.59 -38.32 -37.60
CA VAL A 274 -22.69 -39.19 -38.40
C VAL A 274 -23.30 -40.58 -38.65
N THR A 275 -24.28 -41.02 -37.87
CA THR A 275 -24.96 -42.31 -38.05
C THR A 275 -26.27 -42.22 -38.84
N GLY A 276 -26.58 -41.05 -39.40
CA GLY A 276 -27.67 -40.87 -40.37
C GLY A 276 -27.34 -41.50 -41.71
N ASP A 277 -27.45 -42.83 -41.77
CA ASP A 277 -27.35 -43.65 -42.97
C ASP A 277 -28.34 -43.18 -44.06
N GLY A 278 -27.80 -42.55 -45.10
CA GLY A 278 -27.96 -43.01 -46.48
C GLY A 278 -29.35 -43.09 -47.12
N GLY A 279 -30.41 -42.54 -46.53
CA GLY A 279 -31.76 -42.82 -47.02
C GLY A 279 -32.75 -41.65 -47.01
N ARG A 280 -32.65 -40.74 -47.97
CA ARG A 280 -33.77 -40.33 -48.87
C ARG A 280 -33.51 -39.01 -49.59
N SER A 281 -33.44 -39.13 -50.90
CA SER A 281 -33.95 -38.17 -51.88
C SER A 281 -35.27 -37.55 -51.44
N ASN A 282 -35.33 -36.23 -51.33
CA ASN A 282 -36.53 -35.52 -51.77
C ASN A 282 -36.22 -34.09 -52.20
N ALA A 283 -36.63 -33.80 -53.42
CA ALA A 283 -36.66 -32.48 -54.00
C ALA A 283 -37.74 -31.63 -53.32
N GLY A 284 -37.53 -30.32 -53.30
CA GLY A 284 -38.65 -29.38 -53.39
C GLY A 284 -38.78 -28.35 -52.26
N ALA A 285 -39.04 -27.14 -52.74
CA ALA A 285 -39.61 -25.98 -52.06
C ALA A 285 -38.66 -25.17 -51.16
N GLY A 286 -38.05 -24.16 -51.80
CA GLY A 286 -37.55 -23.00 -51.11
C GLY A 286 -38.67 -22.24 -50.41
N TYR A 287 -38.40 -21.85 -49.16
CA TYR A 287 -39.09 -20.76 -48.49
C TYR A 287 -38.03 -19.81 -47.96
N GLY A 288 -37.99 -18.61 -48.55
CA GLY A 288 -37.18 -17.51 -48.06
C GLY A 288 -37.74 -17.01 -46.74
N PHE A 289 -36.97 -17.16 -45.67
CA PHE A 289 -37.30 -16.61 -44.36
C PHE A 289 -36.52 -15.30 -44.19
N GLN A 290 -37.19 -14.17 -44.45
CA GLN A 290 -36.72 -12.84 -44.10
C GLN A 290 -36.80 -12.69 -42.59
N THR A 291 -35.65 -12.57 -41.91
CA THR A 291 -35.59 -12.18 -40.50
C THR A 291 -35.34 -10.68 -40.39
N ASP A 292 -36.41 -9.90 -40.43
CA ASP A 292 -36.39 -8.53 -39.90
C ASP A 292 -36.41 -8.61 -38.37
N GLY A 293 -35.21 -8.66 -37.79
CA GLY A 293 -34.99 -8.66 -36.35
C GLY A 293 -34.72 -7.25 -35.84
N THR A 294 -35.78 -6.51 -35.51
CA THR A 294 -35.72 -5.32 -34.65
C THR A 294 -35.11 -5.68 -33.30
N LEU A 295 -33.90 -5.19 -33.03
CA LEU A 295 -33.24 -5.17 -31.73
C LEU A 295 -34.01 -4.23 -30.79
N THR A 296 -34.90 -4.78 -29.97
CA THR A 296 -35.41 -4.09 -28.79
C THR A 296 -34.37 -4.18 -27.68
N GLU A 297 -33.71 -3.05 -27.41
CA GLU A 297 -32.86 -2.86 -26.23
C GLU A 297 -33.66 -3.09 -24.95
N ALA A 298 -33.48 -4.27 -24.34
CA ALA A 298 -33.91 -4.52 -22.98
C ALA A 298 -33.02 -3.72 -22.03
N ARG A 299 -33.45 -2.51 -21.68
CA ARG A 299 -32.92 -1.75 -20.54
C ARG A 299 -33.14 -2.56 -19.26
N VAL A 300 -32.07 -3.20 -18.78
CA VAL A 300 -32.01 -3.75 -17.43
C VAL A 300 -32.00 -2.59 -16.45
N GLY A 301 -33.20 -2.20 -16.01
CA GLY A 301 -33.41 -1.28 -14.90
C GLY A 301 -32.90 -1.93 -13.61
N GLN A 302 -31.65 -1.64 -13.27
CA GLN A 302 -31.06 -2.03 -12.00
C GLN A 302 -31.62 -1.11 -10.89
N ALA A 303 -32.80 -1.47 -10.37
CA ALA A 303 -33.36 -0.84 -9.19
C ALA A 303 -32.57 -1.27 -7.95
N CYS A 304 -31.53 -0.51 -7.60
CA CYS A 304 -30.91 -0.56 -6.28
C CYS A 304 -31.89 0.03 -5.27
N ALA A 305 -32.77 -0.82 -4.73
CA ALA A 305 -33.56 -0.50 -3.55
C ALA A 305 -32.59 -0.22 -2.38
N SER A 306 -32.41 1.05 -2.07
CA SER A 306 -31.74 1.47 -0.84
C SER A 306 -32.66 1.10 0.34
N PRO A 307 -32.16 0.36 1.34
CA PRO A 307 -32.93 0.15 2.56
C PRO A 307 -33.13 1.51 3.23
N GLN A 308 -34.38 1.97 3.32
CA GLN A 308 -34.73 3.08 4.20
C GLN A 308 -34.42 2.65 5.64
N LEU A 309 -33.36 3.22 6.20
CA LEU A 309 -33.10 3.24 7.63
C LEU A 309 -34.23 4.02 8.30
N GLN A 310 -35.11 3.29 8.99
CA GLN A 310 -36.08 3.91 9.90
C GLN A 310 -35.32 4.64 11.01
N PRO A 311 -35.71 5.88 11.38
CA PRO A 311 -35.12 6.57 12.51
C PRO A 311 -35.50 5.85 13.80
N ALA A 312 -34.48 5.37 14.54
CA ALA A 312 -34.65 4.85 15.88
C ALA A 312 -35.15 5.98 16.79
N ILE A 313 -36.42 5.92 17.18
CA ILE A 313 -37.01 6.77 18.21
C ILE A 313 -36.31 6.41 19.53
N ARG A 314 -35.42 7.29 19.98
CA ARG A 314 -34.74 7.17 21.27
C ARG A 314 -35.68 7.73 22.34
N SER A 315 -36.44 6.85 22.97
CA SER A 315 -37.20 7.19 24.19
C SER A 315 -36.22 7.56 25.30
N GLY A 316 -36.24 8.82 25.71
CA GLY A 316 -35.51 9.31 26.87
C GLY A 316 -36.14 8.76 28.15
N ASN A 317 -35.33 8.05 28.94
CA ASN A 317 -35.59 7.86 30.36
C ASN A 317 -34.76 8.91 31.11
N THR A 318 -35.42 9.98 31.52
CA THR A 318 -35.01 10.79 32.67
C THR A 318 -35.52 10.08 33.91
N ALA A 319 -34.62 9.56 34.73
CA ALA A 319 -34.93 9.16 36.10
C ALA A 319 -34.07 10.01 37.03
N SER A 320 -34.79 10.57 38.00
CA SER A 320 -34.40 11.46 39.08
C SER A 320 -33.40 10.88 40.07
#